data_AF-A0A7C1URU2-F1
#
_entry.id   AF-A0A7C1URU2-F1
#
_cell.length_a   1.000
_cell.length_b   1.000
_cell.length_c   1.000
_cell.angle_alpha   90.00
_cell.angle_beta   90.00
_cell.angle_gamma   90.00
#
_symmetry.space_group_name_H-M   'P 1'
#
loop_
_entity.id
_entity.type
_entity.pdbx_description
1 polymer ?
#
loop_
_entity_poly.entity_id
_entity_poly.type
_entity_poly.pdbx_seq_one_letter_code
_entity_poly.pdbx_strand_id
1 'polypeptide(L)'
;MKRIVIVGMLLLGWGMGDAVAGCGATQITDLQPKLSGQLIDGSAGSNRWQEVHCANGDLWELAKGPSDPIDPTHKVGTWYVESGGTRVCYAYPSGTYCFTVHSADNTNYSFCNGGSEAATGTLTAYDCPQ
;
A
#
# COMPACT_ATOMS: atom_id res chain seq x y z
N MET A 1 44.44 -38.59 -27.50
CA MET A 1 44.23 -37.13 -27.64
C MET A 1 42.78 -36.84 -27.29
N LYS A 2 42.35 -35.84 -26.53
CA LYS A 2 42.97 -34.79 -25.71
C LYS A 2 41.77 -34.10 -25.01
N ARG A 3 41.85 -33.97 -23.68
CA ARG A 3 41.16 -33.00 -22.80
C ARG A 3 39.66 -33.17 -22.45
N ILE A 4 39.50 -33.26 -21.12
CA ILE A 4 38.34 -33.14 -20.24
C ILE A 4 37.69 -31.75 -20.37
N VAL A 5 36.36 -31.68 -20.21
CA VAL A 5 35.72 -30.62 -19.38
C VAL A 5 34.55 -31.23 -18.61
N ILE A 6 34.74 -31.36 -17.29
CA ILE A 6 33.67 -31.49 -16.30
C ILE A 6 33.17 -30.07 -16.04
N VAL A 7 31.90 -29.77 -16.31
CA VAL A 7 31.23 -28.62 -15.71
C VAL A 7 30.17 -29.17 -14.78
N GLY A 8 30.55 -29.28 -13.50
CA GLY A 8 29.60 -29.38 -12.42
C GLY A 8 29.04 -27.99 -12.13
N MET A 9 27.71 -27.90 -12.03
CA MET A 9 27.08 -26.82 -11.27
C MET A 9 25.95 -27.45 -10.46
N LEU A 10 26.30 -27.79 -9.22
CA LEU A 10 25.36 -28.18 -8.18
C LEU A 10 24.74 -26.92 -7.56
N LEU A 11 23.45 -27.07 -7.24
CA LEU A 11 22.73 -26.54 -6.08
C LEU A 11 22.24 -25.08 -6.09
N LEU A 12 20.92 -24.99 -6.25
CA LEU A 12 19.97 -24.43 -5.28
C LEU A 12 20.41 -23.14 -4.57
N GLY A 13 19.99 -22.02 -5.14
CA GLY A 13 19.63 -20.84 -4.37
C GLY A 13 18.20 -20.46 -4.72
N TRP A 14 17.21 -21.16 -4.14
CA TRP A 14 15.87 -20.58 -4.04
C TRP A 14 15.98 -19.52 -2.93
N GLY A 15 16.50 -18.35 -3.30
CA GLY A 15 16.24 -17.15 -2.52
C GLY A 15 14.78 -16.82 -2.70
N MET A 16 13.90 -17.46 -1.92
CA MET A 16 12.64 -16.83 -1.56
C MET A 16 13.04 -15.61 -0.75
N GLY A 17 13.21 -14.49 -1.44
CA GLY A 17 13.29 -13.20 -0.80
C GLY A 17 11.93 -12.94 -0.20
N ASP A 18 11.75 -13.24 1.08
CA ASP A 18 10.67 -12.63 1.82
C ASP A 18 10.95 -11.14 1.76
N ALA A 19 10.12 -10.39 1.04
CA ALA A 19 10.17 -8.94 1.05
C ALA A 19 9.75 -8.48 2.46
N VAL A 20 10.71 -8.47 3.39
CA VAL A 20 10.59 -7.87 4.74
C VAL A 20 10.84 -6.35 4.69
N ALA A 21 11.07 -5.80 3.49
CA ALA A 21 11.31 -4.38 3.33
C ALA A 21 10.03 -3.61 3.68
N GLY A 22 10.13 -2.65 4.58
CA GLY A 22 9.01 -1.80 5.03
C GLY A 22 8.45 -2.16 6.41
N CYS A 23 8.00 -3.40 6.62
CA CYS A 23 7.25 -3.78 7.83
C CYS A 23 8.09 -3.88 9.11
N GLY A 24 9.42 -3.85 9.00
CA GLY A 24 10.32 -3.72 10.14
C GLY A 24 10.53 -2.28 10.63
N ALA A 25 10.02 -1.28 9.91
CA ALA A 25 10.12 0.12 10.31
C ALA A 25 9.15 0.45 11.45
N THR A 26 9.25 1.66 11.99
CA THR A 26 8.38 2.15 13.06
C THR A 26 6.92 2.11 12.61
N GLN A 27 6.08 1.41 13.37
CA GLN A 27 4.64 1.41 13.14
C GLN A 27 4.04 2.76 13.53
N ILE A 28 3.16 3.27 12.68
CA ILE A 28 2.33 4.44 12.95
C ILE A 28 1.10 4.01 13.75
N THR A 29 0.86 4.65 14.89
CA THR A 29 -0.21 4.28 15.85
C THR A 29 -1.32 5.33 15.96
N ASP A 30 -1.14 6.49 15.35
CA ASP A 30 -2.09 7.60 15.24
C ASP A 30 -2.63 7.74 13.81
N LEU A 31 -3.10 6.63 13.25
CA LEU A 31 -3.47 6.54 11.83
C LEU A 31 -4.61 7.47 11.42
N GLN A 32 -5.58 7.73 12.30
CA GLN A 32 -6.75 8.54 11.94
C GLN A 32 -6.37 9.98 11.53
N PRO A 33 -5.68 10.78 12.37
CA PRO A 33 -5.20 12.09 11.96
C PRO A 33 -4.12 12.02 10.88
N LYS A 34 -3.39 10.91 10.78
CA LYS A 34 -2.34 10.74 9.77
C LYS A 34 -2.90 10.58 8.36
N LEU A 35 -3.97 9.81 8.19
CA LEU A 35 -4.53 9.45 6.88
C LEU A 35 -5.68 10.37 6.48
N SER A 36 -6.48 10.87 7.42
CA SER A 36 -7.62 11.73 7.10
C SER A 36 -7.20 12.98 6.31
N GLY A 37 -7.82 13.21 5.14
CA GLY A 37 -7.50 14.30 4.22
C GLY A 37 -6.19 14.10 3.45
N GLN A 38 -5.68 12.86 3.36
CA GLN A 38 -4.51 12.54 2.56
C GLN A 38 -4.89 11.73 1.32
N LEU A 39 -4.21 12.04 0.22
CA LEU A 39 -4.06 11.18 -0.94
C LEU A 39 -2.91 10.21 -0.69
N ILE A 40 -3.15 8.92 -0.89
CA ILE A 40 -2.11 7.91 -1.07
C ILE A 40 -1.81 7.81 -2.56
N ASP A 41 -0.55 7.99 -2.95
CA ASP A 41 -0.03 7.45 -4.22
C ASP A 41 0.59 6.09 -3.91
N GLY A 42 -0.16 5.03 -4.22
CA GLY A 42 0.06 3.67 -3.76
C GLY A 42 0.56 2.74 -4.86
N SER A 43 1.34 1.73 -4.47
CA SER A 43 1.80 0.67 -5.37
C SER A 43 1.92 -0.69 -4.70
N ALA A 44 1.62 -1.74 -5.49
CA ALA A 44 1.77 -3.14 -5.11
C ALA A 44 2.17 -3.94 -6.36
N GLY A 45 3.43 -4.39 -6.42
CA GLY A 45 3.98 -4.98 -7.63
C GLY A 45 3.95 -4.00 -8.81
N SER A 46 3.27 -4.38 -9.91
CA SER A 46 3.10 -3.51 -11.09
C SER A 46 1.87 -2.59 -11.00
N ASN A 47 1.02 -2.78 -9.99
CA ASN A 47 -0.20 -1.99 -9.84
C ASN A 47 0.11 -0.67 -9.15
N ARG A 48 -0.51 0.40 -9.62
CA ARG A 48 -0.45 1.74 -9.03
C ARG A 48 -1.85 2.32 -8.95
N TRP A 49 -2.11 3.09 -7.91
CA TRP A 49 -3.40 3.74 -7.69
C TRP A 49 -3.20 5.03 -6.90
N GLN A 50 -4.21 5.89 -6.93
CA GLN A 50 -4.22 7.12 -6.16
C GLN A 50 -5.56 7.21 -5.41
N GLU A 51 -5.53 7.19 -4.08
CA GLU A 51 -6.75 7.12 -3.25
C GLU A 51 -6.78 8.15 -2.12
N VAL A 52 -7.88 8.88 -2.01
CA VAL A 52 -8.10 9.94 -1.00
C VAL A 52 -8.87 9.39 0.18
N HIS A 53 -8.34 9.60 1.38
CA HIS A 53 -8.90 9.19 2.67
C HIS A 53 -9.76 10.30 3.24
N CYS A 54 -11.06 10.28 3.00
CA CYS A 54 -11.92 11.34 3.47
C CYS A 54 -12.23 11.28 4.96
N ALA A 55 -12.36 12.45 5.59
CA ALA A 55 -12.62 12.56 7.02
C ALA A 55 -13.95 11.91 7.45
N ASN A 56 -14.90 11.78 6.53
CA ASN A 56 -16.17 11.07 6.73
C ASN A 56 -16.05 9.53 6.58
N GLY A 57 -14.85 9.02 6.29
CA GLY A 57 -14.59 7.59 6.06
C GLY A 57 -14.74 7.16 4.60
N ASP A 58 -15.06 8.04 3.66
CA ASP A 58 -15.10 7.68 2.24
C ASP A 58 -13.70 7.50 1.66
N LEU A 59 -13.56 6.58 0.71
CA LEU A 59 -12.35 6.35 -0.06
C LEU A 59 -12.64 6.60 -1.53
N TRP A 60 -11.90 7.54 -2.12
CA TRP A 60 -12.08 7.98 -3.50
C TRP A 60 -10.84 7.70 -4.33
N GLU A 61 -11.01 7.10 -5.50
CA GLU A 61 -9.92 6.95 -6.45
C GLU A 61 -9.78 8.24 -7.27
N LEU A 62 -8.57 8.81 -7.26
CA LEU A 62 -8.20 9.91 -8.12
C LEU A 62 -7.81 9.36 -9.49
N ALA A 63 -8.72 9.53 -10.44
CA ALA A 63 -8.52 9.24 -11.84
C ALA A 63 -8.15 10.52 -12.61
N LYS A 64 -8.74 10.78 -13.77
CA LYS A 64 -8.48 12.00 -14.58
C LYS A 64 -9.26 13.25 -14.11
N GLY A 65 -10.02 13.13 -13.02
CA GLY A 65 -10.83 14.20 -12.44
C GLY A 65 -12.33 13.91 -12.54
N PRO A 66 -13.19 14.58 -11.74
CA PRO A 66 -14.60 14.19 -11.59
C PRO A 66 -15.48 14.36 -12.83
N SER A 67 -15.02 15.10 -13.84
CA SER A 67 -15.76 15.36 -15.09
C SER A 67 -15.18 14.65 -16.32
N ASP A 68 -14.14 13.83 -16.16
CA ASP A 68 -13.59 13.07 -17.29
C ASP A 68 -14.63 12.03 -17.76
N PRO A 69 -14.99 11.99 -19.05
CA PRO A 69 -16.04 11.11 -19.54
C PRO A 69 -15.63 9.63 -19.64
N ILE A 70 -14.34 9.32 -19.49
CA ILE A 70 -13.77 7.98 -19.64
C ILE A 70 -13.32 7.44 -18.28
N ASP A 71 -12.73 8.30 -17.44
CA ASP A 71 -12.07 7.91 -16.21
C ASP A 71 -12.29 8.95 -15.11
N PRO A 72 -13.54 9.10 -14.62
CA PRO A 72 -13.87 10.09 -13.62
C PRO A 72 -13.38 9.68 -12.22
N THR A 73 -12.99 10.67 -11.43
CA THR A 73 -12.81 10.50 -9.97
C THR A 73 -14.10 9.99 -9.36
N HIS A 74 -14.05 8.88 -8.63
CA HIS A 74 -15.24 8.24 -8.07
C HIS A 74 -14.94 7.55 -6.73
N LYS A 75 -15.99 7.35 -5.94
CA LYS A 75 -15.90 6.62 -4.67
C LYS A 75 -15.69 5.14 -4.96
N VAL A 76 -14.62 4.57 -4.42
CA VAL A 76 -14.26 3.16 -4.57
C VAL A 76 -14.55 2.32 -3.32
N GLY A 77 -14.75 2.97 -2.18
CA GLY A 77 -15.05 2.27 -0.94
C GLY A 77 -15.13 3.18 0.27
N THR A 78 -14.82 2.61 1.42
CA THR A 78 -14.68 3.33 2.70
C THR A 78 -13.41 2.88 3.41
N TRP A 79 -12.86 3.74 4.26
CA TRP A 79 -11.75 3.41 5.14
C TRP A 79 -12.10 3.73 6.60
N TYR A 80 -11.47 3.02 7.52
CA TYR A 80 -11.59 3.29 8.94
C TYR A 80 -10.35 2.79 9.68
N VAL A 81 -10.09 3.34 10.86
CA VAL A 81 -9.05 2.84 11.77
C VAL A 81 -9.71 1.96 12.83
N GLU A 82 -9.19 0.75 13.02
CA GLU A 82 -9.71 -0.18 14.03
C GLU A 82 -9.56 0.39 15.45
N SER A 83 -10.38 -0.12 16.38
CA SER A 83 -10.26 0.22 17.80
C SER A 83 -8.84 -0.07 18.29
N GLY A 84 -8.16 0.95 18.80
CA GLY A 84 -6.75 0.87 19.21
C GLY A 84 -5.79 1.63 18.30
N GLY A 85 -6.23 2.11 17.13
CA GLY A 85 -5.45 3.05 16.32
C GLY A 85 -4.34 2.42 15.47
N THR A 86 -4.10 1.11 15.61
CA THR A 86 -2.91 0.42 15.09
C THR A 86 -3.07 -0.12 13.68
N ARG A 87 -4.30 -0.27 13.19
CA ARG A 87 -4.61 -0.80 11.87
C ARG A 87 -5.60 0.10 11.14
N VAL A 88 -5.34 0.32 9.87
CA VAL A 88 -6.29 0.91 8.93
C VAL A 88 -6.94 -0.22 8.12
N CYS A 89 -8.24 -0.14 7.94
CA CYS A 89 -9.03 -1.06 7.13
C CYS A 89 -9.66 -0.32 5.96
N TYR A 90 -9.64 -0.99 4.81
CA TYR A 90 -10.24 -0.56 3.57
C TYR A 90 -11.34 -1.53 3.20
N ALA A 91 -12.57 -1.04 3.09
CA ALA A 91 -13.72 -1.82 2.66
C ALA A 91 -14.09 -1.41 1.24
N TYR A 92 -13.81 -2.31 0.30
CA TYR A 92 -14.19 -2.23 -1.11
C TYR A 92 -15.36 -3.18 -1.38
N PRO A 93 -16.04 -3.07 -2.54
CA PRO A 93 -17.04 -4.05 -2.95
C PRO A 93 -16.52 -5.50 -3.00
N SER A 94 -15.22 -5.68 -3.24
CA SER A 94 -14.55 -6.99 -3.30
C SER A 94 -14.25 -7.59 -1.93
N GLY A 95 -14.24 -6.80 -0.86
CA GLY A 95 -13.92 -7.25 0.48
C GLY A 95 -13.26 -6.17 1.35
N THR A 96 -12.92 -6.57 2.57
CA THR A 96 -12.26 -5.71 3.56
C THR A 96 -10.82 -6.18 3.80
N TYR A 97 -9.89 -5.23 3.77
CA TYR A 97 -8.45 -5.48 3.94
C TYR A 97 -7.88 -4.54 4.99
N CYS A 98 -7.19 -5.07 6.00
CA CYS A 98 -6.67 -4.30 7.13
C CYS A 98 -5.17 -4.43 7.24
N PHE A 99 -4.48 -3.30 7.43
CA PHE A 99 -3.02 -3.20 7.43
C PHE A 99 -2.53 -2.43 8.66
N THR A 100 -1.36 -2.83 9.18
CA THR A 100 -0.54 -1.89 9.94
C THR A 100 0.22 -1.00 8.96
N VAL A 101 0.49 0.25 9.35
CA VAL A 101 1.26 1.17 8.51
C VAL A 101 2.59 1.46 9.19
N HIS A 102 3.68 1.34 8.44
CA HIS A 102 5.04 1.54 8.93
C HIS A 102 5.74 2.60 8.11
N SER A 103 6.62 3.38 8.73
CA SER A 103 7.47 4.35 8.04
C SER A 103 8.75 4.60 8.83
N ALA A 104 9.86 4.75 8.12
CA ALA A 104 11.15 5.16 8.71
C ALA A 104 11.39 6.67 8.63
N ASP A 105 10.75 7.35 7.68
CA ASP A 105 11.08 8.72 7.25
C ASP A 105 9.86 9.66 7.18
N ASN A 106 8.65 9.17 7.52
CA ASN A 106 7.38 9.89 7.36
C ASN A 106 7.10 10.38 5.92
N THR A 107 7.74 9.79 4.93
CA THR A 107 7.54 10.11 3.51
C THR A 107 7.05 8.88 2.76
N ASN A 108 7.72 7.75 2.97
CA ASN A 108 7.37 6.46 2.40
C ASN A 108 6.69 5.60 3.47
N TYR A 109 5.56 5.02 3.11
CA TYR A 109 4.73 4.21 4.00
C TYR A 109 4.59 2.81 3.44
N SER A 110 4.72 1.83 4.32
CA SER A 110 4.54 0.42 4.03
C SER A 110 3.26 -0.07 4.71
N PHE A 111 2.36 -0.65 3.93
CA PHE A 111 1.11 -1.24 4.39
C PHE A 111 1.31 -2.73 4.53
N CYS A 112 1.24 -3.21 5.78
CA CYS A 112 1.69 -4.53 6.17
C CYS A 112 0.54 -5.38 6.69
N ASN A 113 0.53 -6.67 6.31
CA ASN A 113 -0.40 -7.65 6.84
C ASN A 113 0.37 -8.90 7.27
N GLY A 114 0.23 -9.30 8.54
CA GLY A 114 0.95 -10.46 9.09
C GLY A 114 2.49 -10.31 9.07
N GLY A 115 3.01 -9.07 9.02
CA GLY A 115 4.44 -8.79 8.95
C GLY A 115 5.02 -8.75 7.53
N SER A 116 4.21 -9.04 6.50
CA SER A 116 4.60 -8.93 5.10
C SER A 116 4.09 -7.63 4.48
N GLU A 117 4.91 -6.99 3.66
CA GLU A 117 4.51 -5.77 2.94
C GLU A 117 3.55 -6.13 1.80
N ALA A 118 2.35 -5.57 1.85
CA ALA A 118 1.32 -5.76 0.83
C ALA A 118 1.29 -4.61 -0.18
N ALA A 119 1.63 -3.40 0.27
CA ALA A 119 1.67 -2.21 -0.57
C ALA A 119 2.63 -1.16 0.02
N THR A 120 3.06 -0.24 -0.82
CA THR A 120 3.79 0.97 -0.41
C THR A 120 3.05 2.21 -0.92
N GLY A 121 3.30 3.37 -0.32
CA GLY A 121 2.83 4.62 -0.88
C GLY A 121 3.42 5.85 -0.21
N THR A 122 3.11 7.00 -0.80
CA THR A 122 3.41 8.32 -0.22
C THR A 122 2.12 9.04 0.12
N LEU A 123 2.16 9.89 1.14
CA LEU A 123 1.01 10.69 1.58
C LEU A 123 1.19 12.15 1.16
N THR A 124 0.16 12.72 0.55
CA THR A 124 0.09 14.16 0.25
C THR A 124 -1.26 14.70 0.67
N ALA A 125 -1.30 15.89 1.27
CA ALA A 125 -2.55 16.54 1.64
C ALA A 125 -3.43 16.74 0.40
N TYR A 126 -4.71 16.40 0.53
CA TYR A 126 -5.66 16.47 -0.59
C TYR A 126 -7.09 16.71 -0.10
N ASP A 127 -7.82 17.56 -0.81
CA ASP A 127 -9.21 17.85 -0.49
C ASP A 127 -10.14 16.76 -1.01
N CYS A 128 -11.10 16.34 -0.19
CA CYS A 128 -12.06 15.33 -0.60
C CYS A 128 -12.92 15.78 -1.78
N PRO A 129 -13.04 14.95 -2.83
CA PRO A 129 -14.00 15.18 -3.90
C PRO A 129 -15.39 15.42 -3.30
N GLN A 130 -16.07 16.45 -3.80
CA GLN A 130 -17.46 16.79 -3.44
C GLN A 130 -18.44 16.02 -4.31
#